data_AF-A0A453RLP0-F1
#
_entry.id   AF-A0A453RLP0-F1
#
_cell.length_a   1.000
_cell.length_b   1.000
_cell.length_c   1.000
_cell.angle_alpha   90.00
_cell.angle_beta   90.00
_cell.angle_gamma   90.00
#
_symmetry.space_group_name_H-M   'P 1'
#
loop_
_entity.id
_entity.type
_entity.pdbx_description
1 polymer ?
#
loop_
_entity_poly.entity_id
_entity_poly.type
_entity_poly.pdbx_seq_one_letter_code
_entity_poly.pdbx_strand_id
1 'polypeptide(L)'
;ERYFRRKHMLSWDLFLHNANCVKQYDQFFEQGRNCIGDLGHNTIEKVNATLRMMAYGVLADFIDNNLTMGKSTSILCVKKFAKAVVEVFEQSI
;
A
#
# COMPACT_ATOMS: atom_id res chain seq x y z
N GLU A 1 -5.05 18.64 2.21
CA GLU A 1 -6.17 17.66 2.19
C GLU A 1 -6.85 17.49 0.82
N ARG A 2 -7.43 18.54 0.20
CA ARG A 2 -8.15 18.42 -1.09
C ARG A 2 -7.35 17.78 -2.23
N TYR A 3 -6.05 18.05 -2.33
CA TYR A 3 -5.19 17.41 -3.33
C TYR A 3 -5.04 15.90 -3.08
N PHE A 4 -4.76 15.51 -1.83
CA PHE A 4 -4.64 14.10 -1.43
C PHE A 4 -5.96 13.35 -1.69
N ARG A 5 -7.08 13.91 -1.24
CA ARG A 5 -8.40 13.32 -1.45
C ARG A 5 -8.72 13.12 -2.93
N ARG A 6 -8.39 14.07 -3.80
CA ARG A 6 -8.57 13.91 -5.25
C ARG A 6 -7.66 12.84 -5.86
N LYS A 7 -6.42 12.75 -5.40
CA LYS A 7 -5.42 11.81 -5.93
C LYS A 7 -5.64 10.37 -5.46
N HIS A 8 -6.11 10.19 -4.23
CA HIS A 8 -6.23 8.88 -3.58
C HIS A 8 -7.68 8.45 -3.34
N MET A 9 -8.66 9.33 -3.61
CA MET A 9 -10.09 9.13 -3.32
C MET A 9 -10.40 8.79 -1.86
N LEU A 10 -9.45 9.03 -0.94
CA LEU A 10 -9.49 8.70 0.49
C LEU A 10 -9.15 9.94 1.32
N SER A 11 -9.69 10.02 2.55
CA SER A 11 -9.20 11.01 3.53
C SER A 11 -7.80 10.63 4.00
N TRP A 12 -7.04 11.62 4.46
CA TRP A 12 -5.71 11.39 5.02
C TRP A 12 -5.77 10.51 6.27
N ASP A 13 -6.77 10.72 7.13
CA ASP A 13 -6.98 9.92 8.33
C ASP A 13 -7.29 8.46 8.03
N LEU A 14 -8.15 8.20 7.04
CA LEU A 14 -8.45 6.82 6.62
C LEU A 14 -7.23 6.14 5.98
N PHE A 15 -6.44 6.90 5.23
CA PHE A 15 -5.18 6.40 4.69
C PHE A 15 -4.20 6.00 5.81
N LEU A 16 -4.01 6.86 6.82
CA LEU A 16 -3.14 6.58 7.96
C LEU A 16 -3.66 5.44 8.83
N HIS A 17 -4.98 5.37 9.05
CA HIS A 17 -5.62 4.28 9.77
C HIS A 17 -5.31 2.94 9.09
N ASN A 18 -5.57 2.84 7.78
CA ASN A 18 -5.25 1.65 7.01
C ASN A 18 -3.76 1.31 7.06
N ALA A 19 -2.89 2.32 6.91
CA ALA A 19 -1.45 2.13 6.98
C ALA A 19 -0.99 1.56 8.34
N ASN A 20 -1.56 2.04 9.44
CA ASN A 20 -1.26 1.54 10.77
C ASN A 20 -1.79 0.12 10.98
N CYS A 21 -3.03 -0.18 10.56
CA CYS A 21 -3.61 -1.52 10.65
C CYS A 21 -2.78 -2.56 9.89
N VAL A 22 -2.44 -2.29 8.63
CA VAL A 22 -1.65 -3.25 7.85
C VAL A 22 -0.21 -3.38 8.34
N LYS A 23 0.37 -2.31 8.89
CA LYS A 23 1.69 -2.35 9.52
C LYS A 23 1.69 -3.24 10.77
N GLN A 24 0.65 -3.14 11.60
CA GLN A 24 0.49 -3.98 12.80
C GLN A 24 0.23 -5.44 12.43
N TYR A 25 -0.50 -5.70 11.34
CA TYR A 25 -0.83 -7.05 10.89
C TYR A 25 0.33 -7.78 10.21
N ASP A 26 1.11 -7.09 9.35
CA ASP A 26 2.16 -7.70 8.54
C ASP A 26 3.43 -6.84 8.51
N GLN A 27 4.51 -7.37 9.12
CA GLN A 27 5.83 -6.74 9.17
C GLN A 27 6.40 -6.42 7.78
N PHE A 28 5.89 -7.05 6.71
CA PHE A 28 6.23 -6.66 5.35
C PHE A 28 5.97 -5.18 5.07
N PHE A 29 4.97 -4.55 5.70
CA PHE A 29 4.69 -3.13 5.52
C PHE A 29 5.61 -2.23 6.34
N GLU A 30 6.35 -2.77 7.32
CA GLU A 30 7.39 -2.02 8.00
C GLU A 30 8.55 -1.71 7.05
N GLN A 31 9.21 -0.58 7.28
CA GLN A 31 10.42 -0.25 6.54
C GLN A 31 11.56 -1.09 7.06
N GLY A 32 12.12 -1.94 6.21
CA GLY A 32 13.29 -2.76 6.51
C GLY A 32 14.43 -2.47 5.54
N ARG A 33 15.63 -2.99 5.84
CA ARG A 33 16.74 -2.98 4.89
C ARG A 33 16.57 -4.12 3.88
N ASN A 34 16.88 -3.85 2.62
CA ASN A 34 16.89 -4.87 1.58
C ASN A 34 18.14 -5.77 1.69
N CYS A 35 18.26 -6.78 0.84
CA CYS A 35 19.40 -7.72 0.86
C CYS A 35 20.77 -7.07 0.59
N ILE A 36 20.79 -5.84 0.06
CA ILE A 36 21.99 -5.06 -0.26
C ILE A 36 22.33 -4.09 0.89
N GLY A 37 21.43 -3.94 1.87
CA GLY A 37 21.60 -3.07 3.04
C GLY A 37 20.93 -1.70 2.92
N ASP A 38 20.33 -1.37 1.77
CA ASP A 38 19.62 -0.10 1.57
C ASP A 38 18.25 -0.11 2.25
N LEU A 39 17.79 1.07 2.65
CA LEU A 39 16.42 1.24 3.14
C LEU A 39 15.43 0.94 2.02
N GLY A 40 14.61 -0.09 2.22
CA GLY A 40 13.50 -0.40 1.33
C GLY A 40 12.36 0.61 1.45
N HIS A 41 11.31 0.39 0.66
CA HIS A 41 10.12 1.24 0.70
C HIS A 41 9.49 1.29 2.09
N ASN A 42 9.07 2.48 2.49
CA ASN A 42 8.40 2.69 3.76
C ASN A 42 6.91 2.27 3.69
N THR A 43 6.25 2.22 4.85
CA THR A 43 4.83 1.83 4.96
C THR A 43 3.92 2.70 4.09
N ILE A 44 4.15 4.02 4.10
CA ILE A 44 3.32 4.98 3.35
C ILE A 44 3.45 4.73 1.85
N GLU A 45 4.67 4.50 1.34
CA GLU A 45 4.94 4.20 -0.07
C GLU A 45 4.28 2.89 -0.49
N LYS A 46 4.42 1.84 0.32
CA LYS A 46 3.80 0.52 0.07
C LYS A 46 2.28 0.63 0.01
N VAL A 47 1.66 1.27 1.00
CA VAL A 47 0.20 1.44 1.09
C VAL A 47 -0.33 2.34 -0.03
N ASN A 48 0.37 3.43 -0.33
CA ASN A 48 0.03 4.32 -1.44
C ASN A 48 0.06 3.60 -2.78
N ALA A 49 1.09 2.81 -3.05
CA ALA A 49 1.19 2.03 -4.27
C ALA A 49 0.03 1.02 -4.39
N THR A 50 -0.26 0.32 -3.30
CA THR A 50 -1.38 -0.63 -3.23
C THR A 50 -2.73 0.02 -3.51
N LEU A 51 -3.04 1.12 -2.82
CA LEU A 51 -4.33 1.80 -2.97
C LEU A 51 -4.52 2.35 -4.38
N ARG A 52 -3.46 2.90 -4.98
CA ARG A 52 -3.52 3.34 -6.37
C ARG A 52 -3.72 2.17 -7.33
N MET A 53 -3.04 1.04 -7.14
CA MET A 53 -3.26 -0.16 -7.96
C MET A 53 -4.69 -0.68 -7.85
N MET A 54 -5.30 -0.61 -6.67
CA MET A 54 -6.71 -1.00 -6.46
C MET A 54 -7.68 -0.01 -7.11
N ALA A 55 -7.42 1.29 -7.00
CA ALA A 55 -8.31 2.33 -7.53
C ALA A 55 -8.34 2.39 -9.06
N TYR A 56 -7.21 2.15 -9.72
CA TYR A 56 -7.11 2.26 -11.18
C TYR A 56 -7.30 0.94 -11.94
N GLY A 57 -7.36 -0.20 -11.25
CA GLY A 57 -7.42 -1.51 -11.90
C GLY A 57 -6.05 -1.96 -12.46
N VAL A 58 -5.95 -3.25 -12.76
CA VAL A 58 -4.71 -4.03 -12.97
C VAL A 58 -3.63 -3.41 -13.90
N LEU A 59 -2.44 -3.21 -13.31
CA LEU A 59 -1.04 -3.26 -13.81
C LEU A 59 -0.57 -2.56 -15.11
N ALA A 60 -1.35 -2.49 -16.18
CA ALA A 60 -0.81 -2.14 -17.51
C ALA A 60 -0.36 -0.68 -17.61
N ASP A 61 -1.21 0.26 -17.20
CA ASP A 61 -0.89 1.70 -17.25
C ASP A 61 -0.09 2.18 -16.03
N PHE A 62 -0.02 1.35 -14.98
CA PHE A 62 0.49 1.76 -13.67
C PHE A 62 2.01 1.58 -13.51
N ILE A 63 2.60 0.64 -14.26
CA ILE A 63 4.04 0.39 -14.27
C ILE A 63 4.79 1.51 -14.99
N ASP A 64 4.19 2.11 -16.03
CA ASP A 64 4.94 2.98 -16.94
C ASP A 64 5.23 4.37 -16.33
N ASN A 65 4.34 4.91 -15.50
CA ASN A 65 4.38 6.34 -15.20
C ASN A 65 4.58 6.78 -13.75
N ASN A 66 4.45 5.95 -12.70
CA ASN A 66 4.28 6.53 -11.35
C ASN A 66 4.68 5.70 -10.11
N LEU A 67 5.20 4.49 -10.25
CA LEU A 67 5.68 3.71 -9.11
C LEU A 67 7.20 3.51 -9.17
N THR A 68 7.91 3.99 -8.16
CA THR A 68 9.32 3.65 -7.90
C THR A 68 9.51 2.18 -7.50
N MET A 69 8.41 1.42 -7.35
CA MET A 69 8.41 0.05 -6.83
C MET A 69 8.22 -0.97 -7.96
N GLY A 70 9.08 -1.98 -7.99
CA GLY A 70 9.05 -3.04 -8.99
C GLY A 70 7.72 -3.80 -9.06
N LYS A 71 7.32 -4.22 -10.27
CA LYS A 71 6.05 -4.92 -10.56
C LYS A 71 5.73 -6.04 -9.58
N SER A 72 6.69 -6.91 -9.30
CA SER A 72 6.53 -8.05 -8.38
C SER A 72 6.24 -7.61 -6.95
N THR A 73 6.99 -6.63 -6.44
CA THR A 73 6.78 -6.05 -5.11
C THR A 73 5.42 -5.37 -5.01
N SER A 74 5.02 -4.61 -6.03
CA SER A 74 3.72 -3.93 -6.09
C SER A 74 2.54 -4.91 -6.06
N ILE A 75 2.62 -6.01 -6.83
CA ILE A 75 1.61 -7.10 -6.77
C ILE A 75 1.57 -7.74 -5.38
N LEU A 76 2.73 -7.98 -4.77
CA LEU A 76 2.81 -8.58 -3.44
C LEU A 76 2.20 -7.66 -2.38
N CYS A 77 2.44 -6.34 -2.46
CA CYS A 77 1.83 -5.34 -1.59
C CYS A 77 0.29 -5.39 -1.69
N VAL A 78 -0.28 -5.47 -2.90
CA VAL A 78 -1.73 -5.60 -3.10
C VAL A 78 -2.29 -6.86 -2.45
N LYS A 79 -1.64 -8.02 -2.66
CA LYS A 79 -2.08 -9.29 -2.07
C LYS A 79 -2.07 -9.27 -0.54
N LYS A 80 -0.97 -8.80 0.06
CA LYS A 80 -0.81 -8.72 1.52
C LYS A 80 -1.76 -7.70 2.14
N PHE A 81 -1.98 -6.56 1.48
CA PHE A 81 -2.92 -5.54 1.94
C PHE A 81 -4.36 -6.05 1.91
N ALA A 82 -4.79 -6.67 0.81
CA ALA A 82 -6.14 -7.21 0.70
C ALA A 82 -6.41 -8.24 1.80
N LYS A 83 -5.44 -9.15 2.04
CA LYS A 83 -5.53 -10.09 3.16
C LYS A 83 -5.62 -9.37 4.51
N ALA A 84 -4.73 -8.41 4.77
CA ALA A 84 -4.72 -7.67 6.04
C ALA A 84 -6.05 -6.92 6.28
N VAL A 85 -6.60 -6.27 5.26
CA VAL A 85 -7.88 -5.57 5.37
C VAL A 85 -9.03 -6.54 5.60
N VAL A 86 -9.12 -7.64 4.84
CA VAL A 86 -10.17 -8.64 5.04
C VAL A 86 -10.11 -9.19 6.47
N GLU A 87 -8.94 -9.58 6.95
CA GLU A 87 -8.78 -10.15 8.30
C GLU A 87 -9.05 -9.15 9.43
N VAL A 88 -8.65 -7.88 9.26
CA VAL A 88 -8.88 -6.82 10.26
C VAL A 88 -10.35 -6.40 10.30
N PHE A 89 -11.03 -6.35 9.15
CA PHE A 89 -12.38 -5.79 9.04
C PHE A 89 -13.50 -6.86 9.01
N GLU A 90 -13.24 -8.11 8.62
CA GLU A 90 -14.22 -9.22 8.76
C GLU A 90 -14.44 -9.62 10.22
N GLN A 91 -13.46 -9.44 11.10
CA GLN A 91 -13.63 -9.71 12.55
C GLN A 91 -14.59 -8.72 13.25
N SER A 92 -15.05 -7.68 12.56
CA SER A 92 -16.04 -6.71 13.06
C SER A 92 -17.46 -6.90 12.49
N ILE A 93 -17.71 -7.98 11.74
CA ILE A 93 -19.04 -8.32 11.17
C ILE A 93 -19.67 -9.47 11.94
#